data_AF-A0A6G3LJN1-F1
#
_entry.id   AF-A0A6G3LJN1-F1
#
_cell.length_a   1.000
_cell.length_b   1.000
_cell.length_c   1.000
_cell.angle_alpha   90.00
_cell.angle_beta   90.00
_cell.angle_gamma   90.00
#
_symmetry.space_group_name_H-M   'P 1'
#
loop_
_entity.id
_entity.type
_entity.pdbx_description
1 polymer ?
#
loop_
_entity_poly.entity_id
_entity_poly.type
_entity_poly.pdbx_seq_one_letter_code
_entity_poly.pdbx_strand_id
1 'polypeptide(L)' 'PPSARFILKMLQLRGPMSARELTEETGLPERTVRHALAELLRRNLVRRVINSRDARQVYYEVVG' A
#
# COMPACT_ATOMS: atom_id res chain seq x y z
N PRO A 1 13.22 -5.68 -1.07
CA PRO A 1 13.56 -4.44 -1.79
C PRO A 1 13.38 -3.18 -0.91
N PRO A 2 14.15 -2.11 -1.16
CA PRO A 2 14.06 -0.84 -0.42
C PRO A 2 12.66 -0.21 -0.47
N SER A 3 12.03 -0.22 -1.66
CA SER A 3 10.69 0.33 -1.88
C SER A 3 9.62 -0.35 -1.02
N ALA A 4 9.66 -1.68 -0.87
CA ALA A 4 8.69 -2.42 -0.05
C ALA A 4 8.78 -2.05 1.44
N ARG A 5 10.00 -1.90 1.98
CA ARG A 5 10.19 -1.46 3.37
C ARG A 5 9.68 -0.03 3.58
N PHE A 6 9.91 0.85 2.60
CA PHE A 6 9.42 2.22 2.67
C PHE A 6 7.90 2.31 2.63
N ILE A 7 7.26 1.62 1.69
CA ILE A 7 5.78 1.53 1.57
C ILE A 7 5.17 0.98 2.86
N LEU A 8 5.75 -0.09 3.41
CA LEU A 8 5.28 -0.66 4.67
C LEU A 8 5.33 0.37 5.80
N LYS A 9 6.43 1.13 5.90
CA LYS A 9 6.57 2.17 6.91
C LYS A 9 5.55 3.30 6.72
N MET A 10 5.27 3.69 5.48
CA MET A 10 4.24 4.69 5.18
C MET A 10 2.86 4.25 5.64
N LEU A 11 2.47 3.01 5.34
CA LEU A 11 1.20 2.44 5.80
C LEU A 11 1.11 2.35 7.33
N GLN A 12 2.21 2.06 8.01
CA GLN A 12 2.26 2.07 9.48
C GLN A 12 2.09 3.47 10.09
N LEU A 13 2.61 4.51 9.43
CA LEU A 13 2.59 5.88 9.93
C LEU A 13 1.31 6.64 9.56
N ARG A 14 0.81 6.45 8.34
CA ARG A 14 -0.33 7.19 7.78
C ARG A 14 -1.63 6.40 7.81
N GLY A 15 -1.57 5.10 8.09
CA GLY A 15 -2.72 4.21 8.06
C GLY A 15 -3.00 3.65 6.67
N PRO A 16 -4.22 3.14 6.43
CA PRO A 16 -4.60 2.56 5.16
C PRO A 16 -4.52 3.58 4.01
N MET A 17 -3.86 3.23 2.93
CA MET A 17 -3.72 4.08 1.74
C MET A 17 -3.93 3.28 0.47
N SER A 18 -4.51 3.92 -0.54
CA SER A 18 -4.62 3.41 -1.90
C SER A 18 -3.26 3.42 -2.61
N ALA A 19 -3.14 2.65 -3.70
CA ALA A 19 -1.93 2.66 -4.51
C ALA A 19 -1.62 4.07 -5.09
N ARG A 20 -2.67 4.86 -5.37
CA ARG A 20 -2.53 6.22 -5.88
C ARG A 20 -1.99 7.16 -4.81
N GLU A 21 -2.58 7.16 -3.63
CA GLU A 21 -2.10 7.98 -2.51
C GLU A 21 -0.66 7.61 -2.14
N LEU A 22 -0.31 6.31 -2.16
CA LEU A 22 1.07 5.87 -1.95
C LEU A 22 2.03 6.41 -3.02
N THR A 23 1.62 6.47 -4.28
CA THR A 23 2.42 7.08 -5.35
C THR A 23 2.63 8.58 -5.11
N GLU A 24 1.57 9.30 -4.75
CA GLU A 24 1.61 10.74 -4.48
C GLU A 24 2.51 11.05 -3.27
N GLU A 25 2.39 10.30 -2.17
CA GLU A 25 3.15 10.54 -0.93
C GLU A 25 4.60 10.06 -0.97
N THR A 26 4.89 9.01 -1.74
CA THR A 26 6.25 8.46 -1.82
C THR A 26 7.07 9.06 -2.96
N GLY A 27 6.42 9.70 -3.94
CA GLY A 27 7.04 10.11 -5.20
C GLY A 27 7.53 8.94 -6.06
N LEU A 28 7.22 7.69 -5.69
CA LEU A 28 7.66 6.51 -6.43
C LEU A 28 6.76 6.29 -7.66
N PRO A 29 7.33 5.80 -8.78
CA PRO A 29 6.52 5.40 -9.93
C PRO A 29 5.46 4.38 -9.54
N GLU A 30 4.25 4.51 -10.09
CA GLU A 30 3.12 3.62 -9.78
C GLU A 30 3.47 2.12 -9.97
N ARG A 31 4.27 1.79 -10.98
CA ARG A 31 4.76 0.42 -11.21
C ARG A 31 5.57 -0.11 -10.03
N THR A 32 6.42 0.74 -9.44
CA THR A 32 7.24 0.41 -8.26
C THR A 32 6.36 0.24 -7.03
N VAL A 33 5.38 1.13 -6.83
CA VAL A 33 4.41 1.03 -5.73
C VAL A 33 3.62 -0.28 -5.82
N ARG A 34 3.07 -0.59 -7.01
CA ARG A 34 2.34 -1.84 -7.24
C ARG A 34 3.20 -3.07 -7.03
N HIS A 35 4.45 -3.06 -7.49
CA HIS A 35 5.38 -4.16 -7.26
C HIS A 35 5.68 -4.34 -5.76
N ALA A 36 5.93 -3.25 -5.04
CA ALA A 36 6.14 -3.27 -3.60
C ALA A 36 4.93 -3.82 -2.85
N LEU A 37 3.71 -3.35 -3.17
CA LEU A 37 2.47 -3.84 -2.58
C LEU A 37 2.24 -5.33 -2.88
N ALA A 38 2.49 -5.77 -4.12
CA ALA A 38 2.38 -7.18 -4.48
C ALA A 38 3.35 -8.06 -3.68
N GLU A 39 4.56 -7.58 -3.41
CA GLU A 39 5.52 -8.29 -2.56
C GLU A 39 5.12 -8.30 -1.08
N LEU A 40 4.60 -7.18 -0.56
CA LEU A 40 4.11 -7.10 0.81
C LEU A 40 2.89 -8.01 1.03
N LEU A 41 1.98 -8.08 0.06
CA LEU A 41 0.84 -9.01 0.06
C LEU A 41 1.31 -10.46 0.07
N ARG A 42 2.26 -10.83 -0.81
CA ARG A 42 2.83 -12.19 -0.84
C ARG A 42 3.46 -12.59 0.49
N ARG A 43 3.99 -11.62 1.24
CA ARG A 43 4.61 -11.81 2.56
C ARG A 43 3.60 -11.69 3.71
N ASN A 44 2.31 -11.50 3.44
CA ASN A 44 1.26 -11.25 4.44
C ASN A 44 1.55 -10.09 5.40
N LEU A 45 2.30 -9.08 4.95
CA LEU A 45 2.61 -7.89 5.75
C LEU A 45 1.57 -6.78 5.59
N VAL A 46 0.81 -6.82 4.50
CA VAL A 46 -0.31 -5.91 4.22
C VAL A 46 -1.49 -6.71 3.70
N ARG A 47 -2.70 -6.17 3.82
CA ARG A 47 -3.92 -6.71 3.23
C ARG A 47 -4.70 -5.65 2.46
N ARG A 48 -5.56 -6.10 1.54
CA ARG A 48 -6.47 -5.23 0.79
C ARG A 48 -7.74 -5.02 1.59
N VAL A 49 -8.19 -3.78 1.65
CA VAL A 49 -9.46 -3.39 2.26
C VAL A 49 -10.28 -2.63 1.23
N ILE A 50 -11.53 -3.02 1.11
CA ILE A 50 -12.49 -2.33 0.24
C ILE A 50 -13.03 -1.14 1.01
N ASN A 51 -13.07 0.03 0.38
CA ASN A 51 -13.70 1.20 0.97
C ASN A 51 -15.21 0.96 1.09
N SER A 52 -15.76 1.09 2.30
CA SER A 52 -17.18 0.89 2.57
C SER A 52 -18.08 1.95 1.92
N ARG A 53 -17.54 3.13 1.61
CA ARG A 53 -18.24 4.20 0.88
C ARG A 53 -18.20 4.03 -0.63
N ASP A 54 -17.14 3.40 -1.15
CA ASP A 54 -16.98 3.13 -2.58
C ASP A 54 -16.23 1.81 -2.79
N ALA A 55 -16.99 0.76 -3.07
CA ALA A 55 -16.45 -0.59 -3.21
C ALA A 55 -15.46 -0.75 -4.39
N ARG A 56 -15.35 0.26 -5.27
CA ARG A 56 -14.38 0.27 -6.37
C ARG A 56 -12.97 0.66 -5.89
N GLN A 57 -12.88 1.29 -4.72
CA GLN A 57 -11.61 1.73 -4.17
C GLN A 57 -11.00 0.67 -3.27
N VAL A 58 -9.73 0.38 -3.52
CA VAL A 58 -8.94 -0.59 -2.76
C VAL A 58 -7.85 0.16 -2.01
N TYR A 59 -7.90 0.00 -0.69
CA TYR A 59 -6.89 0.47 0.24
C TYR A 59 -6.00 -0.70 0.67
N TYR A 60 -4.78 -0.37 1.05
CA TYR A 60 -3.82 -1.31 1.60
C TYR A 60 -3.57 -0.93 3.05
N GLU A 61 -3.63 -1.90 3.95
CA GLU A 61 -3.33 -1.67 5.37
C GLU A 61 -2.35 -2.72 5.88
N VAL A 62 -1.59 -2.36 6.91
CA VAL A 62 -0.64 -3.26 7.56
C VAL A 62 -1.42 -4.34 8.30
N VAL A 63 -0.97 -5.59 8.15
CA VAL A 63 -1.49 -6.69 8.98
C VAL A 63 -0.90 -6.54 10.38
N GLY A 64 -1.78 -6.39 11.36
CA GLY A 64 -1.43 -6.35 12.79
C GLY A 64 -1.19 -7.73 13.37
#